data_AF-X1ULG0-F1
#
_entry.id   AF-X1ULG0-F1
#
_cell.length_a   1.000
_cell.length_b   1.000
_cell.length_c   1.000
_cell.angle_alpha   90.00
_cell.angle_beta   90.00
_cell.angle_gamma   90.00
#
_symmetry.space_group_name_H-M   'P 1'
#
loop_
_entity.id
_entity.type
_entity.pdbx_description
1 polymer ?
#
loop_
_entity_poly.entity_id
_entity_poly.type
_entity_poly.pdbx_seq_one_letter_code
_entity_poly.pdbx_strand_id
1 'polypeptide(L)'
;MAISRKNIEQIAKRTAEEVMDRVYGVPELAFHVAEHEATGHGIVVDRALAERTPCKCFSYDTDEYAWSPGVVGLISSRKTPEDFEKFCAMGKEPASPGAAERFTKLRGAISEAHEEWKKKGQGLPEWWEEVGKTLAAKGIEL
;
A
#
# COMPACT_ATOMS: atom_id res chain seq x y z
N MET A 1 15.70 28.87 26.96
CA MET A 1 15.16 29.29 25.66
C MET A 1 13.76 28.68 25.52
N ALA A 2 12.73 29.50 25.33
CA ALA A 2 11.37 29.00 25.09
C ALA A 2 11.25 28.55 23.63
N ILE A 3 10.74 27.34 23.40
CA ILE A 3 10.41 26.87 22.06
C ILE A 3 9.29 27.76 21.51
N SER A 4 9.45 28.26 20.28
CA SER A 4 8.44 29.11 19.64
C SER A 4 7.18 28.29 19.31
N ARG A 5 6.01 28.93 19.31
CA ARG A 5 4.74 28.28 18.97
C ARG A 5 4.77 27.58 17.60
N LYS A 6 5.44 28.19 16.62
CA LYS A 6 5.66 27.62 15.28
C LYS A 6 6.47 26.31 15.32
N ASN A 7 7.48 26.23 16.19
CA ASN A 7 8.27 25.01 16.36
C ASN A 7 7.45 23.91 17.05
N ILE A 8 6.58 24.26 18.01
CA ILE A 8 5.66 23.30 18.65
C ILE A 8 4.70 22.71 17.61
N GLU A 9 4.11 23.54 16.75
CA GLU A 9 3.20 23.10 15.69
C GLU A 9 3.89 22.18 14.68
N GLN A 10 5.14 22.49 14.29
CA GLN A 10 5.93 21.62 13.41
C GLN A 10 6.24 20.26 14.04
N ILE A 11 6.63 20.24 15.31
CA ILE A 11 6.92 18.99 16.03
C ILE A 11 5.64 18.16 16.15
N ALA A 12 4.52 18.78 16.56
CA ALA A 12 3.25 18.08 16.71
C ALA A 12 2.76 17.47 15.39
N LYS A 13 2.88 18.22 14.28
CA LYS A 13 2.54 17.71 12.94
C LYS A 13 3.40 16.51 12.56
N ARG A 14 4.72 16.62 12.71
CA ARG A 14 5.65 15.54 12.38
C ARG A 14 5.43 14.30 13.25
N THR A 15 5.18 14.47 14.55
CA THR A 15 4.85 13.35 15.45
C THR A 15 3.52 12.71 15.06
N ALA A 16 2.50 13.48 14.71
CA ALA A 16 1.22 12.93 14.23
C ALA A 16 1.40 12.16 12.92
N GLU A 17 2.19 12.67 11.98
CA GLU A 17 2.55 11.97 10.74
C GLU A 17 3.30 10.66 11.02
N GLU A 18 4.32 10.68 11.90
CA GLU A 18 5.08 9.49 12.31
C GLU A 18 4.20 8.45 13.03
N VAL A 19 3.23 8.88 13.84
CA VAL A 19 2.28 7.96 14.52
C VAL A 19 1.29 7.37 13.53
N MET A 20 0.71 8.19 12.65
CA MET A 20 -0.22 7.71 11.62
C MET A 20 0.47 6.76 10.63
N ASP A 21 1.74 7.04 10.30
CA ASP A 21 2.60 6.16 9.50
C ASP A 21 2.74 4.78 10.15
N ARG A 22 3.11 4.75 11.44
CA ARG A 22 3.31 3.51 12.20
C ARG A 22 2.03 2.73 12.49
N VAL A 23 0.92 3.40 12.74
CA VAL A 23 -0.31 2.75 13.22
C VAL A 23 -1.25 2.35 12.08
N TYR A 24 -1.30 3.11 10.99
CA TYR A 24 -2.33 2.93 9.96
C TYR A 24 -1.78 2.75 8.54
N GLY A 25 -0.58 3.26 8.23
CA GLY A 25 -0.10 3.34 6.85
C GLY A 25 0.62 2.09 6.32
N VAL A 26 1.34 1.37 7.17
CA VAL A 26 2.12 0.18 6.80
C VAL A 26 1.25 -1.07 6.60
N PRO A 27 0.33 -1.42 7.51
CA PRO A 27 -0.38 -2.70 7.43
C PRO A 27 -1.35 -2.74 6.25
N GLU A 28 -2.07 -1.64 6.02
CA GLU A 28 -3.00 -1.50 4.88
C GLU A 28 -2.24 -1.61 3.55
N LEU A 29 -1.18 -0.80 3.36
CA LEU A 29 -0.44 -0.80 2.10
C LEU A 29 0.26 -2.13 1.84
N ALA A 30 0.82 -2.78 2.86
CA ALA A 30 1.46 -4.09 2.71
C ALA A 30 0.51 -5.15 2.16
N PHE A 31 -0.74 -5.15 2.61
CA PHE A 31 -1.76 -6.05 2.09
C PHE A 31 -2.04 -5.82 0.59
N HIS A 32 -2.20 -4.56 0.17
CA HIS A 32 -2.41 -4.23 -1.24
C HIS A 32 -1.18 -4.52 -2.12
N VAL A 33 0.03 -4.31 -1.59
CA VAL A 33 1.26 -4.66 -2.31
C VAL A 33 1.42 -6.16 -2.45
N ALA A 34 1.12 -6.94 -1.41
CA ALA A 34 1.19 -8.39 -1.43
C ALA A 34 0.29 -8.97 -2.52
N GLU A 35 -0.96 -8.54 -2.55
CA GLU A 35 -1.88 -8.98 -3.60
C GLU A 35 -1.39 -8.56 -5.00
N HIS A 36 -0.97 -7.30 -5.18
CA HIS A 36 -0.50 -6.82 -6.48
C HIS A 36 0.73 -7.59 -6.98
N GLU A 37 1.65 -7.97 -6.11
CA GLU A 37 2.81 -8.76 -6.49
C GLU A 37 2.44 -10.20 -6.83
N ALA A 38 1.43 -10.78 -6.17
CA ALA A 38 0.96 -12.14 -6.45
C ALA A 38 0.20 -12.23 -7.78
N THR A 39 -0.73 -11.32 -8.05
CA THR A 39 -1.67 -11.41 -9.18
C THR A 39 -1.42 -10.38 -10.29
N GLY A 40 -0.60 -9.37 -10.05
CA GLY A 40 -0.30 -8.29 -10.99
C GLY A 40 -1.38 -7.22 -11.13
N HIS A 41 -2.50 -7.36 -10.41
CA HIS A 41 -3.66 -6.45 -10.47
C HIS A 41 -4.41 -6.43 -9.13
N GLY A 42 -5.41 -5.55 -9.02
CA GLY A 42 -6.32 -5.53 -7.87
C GLY A 42 -7.52 -6.46 -8.10
N ILE A 43 -7.92 -7.20 -7.08
CA ILE A 43 -9.14 -8.02 -7.05
C ILE A 43 -10.30 -7.16 -6.56
N VAL A 44 -11.34 -7.05 -7.39
CA VAL A 44 -12.59 -6.35 -7.02
C VAL A 44 -13.42 -7.26 -6.13
N VAL A 45 -13.56 -6.90 -4.85
CA VAL A 45 -14.33 -7.66 -3.85
C VAL A 45 -15.71 -7.07 -3.57
N ASP A 46 -15.85 -5.75 -3.72
CA ASP A 46 -17.14 -5.05 -3.67
C ASP A 46 -17.13 -3.94 -4.71
N ARG A 47 -17.68 -4.24 -5.89
CA ARG A 47 -17.75 -3.30 -7.01
C ARG A 47 -18.55 -2.05 -6.68
N ALA A 48 -19.69 -2.21 -6.00
CA ALA A 48 -20.58 -1.09 -5.70
C ALA A 48 -19.96 -0.12 -4.68
N LEU A 49 -19.17 -0.64 -3.74
CA LEU A 49 -18.35 0.18 -2.85
C LEU A 49 -17.20 0.84 -3.60
N ALA A 50 -16.48 0.09 -4.45
CA ALA A 50 -15.33 0.60 -5.18
C ALA A 50 -15.70 1.79 -6.07
N GLU A 51 -16.85 1.73 -6.74
CA GLU A 51 -17.33 2.78 -7.66
C GLU A 51 -17.88 4.03 -6.94
N ARG A 52 -18.20 3.95 -5.64
CA ARG A 52 -18.80 5.08 -4.87
C ARG A 52 -17.86 5.71 -3.84
N THR A 53 -16.62 5.23 -3.75
CA THR A 53 -15.64 5.71 -2.78
C THR A 53 -14.40 6.27 -3.48
N PRO A 54 -13.79 7.35 -2.98
CA PRO A 54 -12.52 7.84 -3.51
C PRO A 54 -11.41 6.78 -3.37
N CYS A 55 -10.51 6.74 -4.34
CA CYS A 55 -9.29 5.95 -4.24
C CYS A 55 -8.29 6.62 -3.28
N LYS A 56 -7.48 5.81 -2.59
CA LYS A 56 -6.22 6.26 -1.99
C LYS A 56 -5.10 6.06 -3.00
N CYS A 57 -4.39 7.14 -3.37
CA CYS A 57 -3.42 7.15 -4.45
C CYS A 57 -2.03 7.62 -3.99
N PHE A 58 -0.98 7.08 -4.61
CA PHE A 58 0.38 7.59 -4.50
C PHE A 58 1.11 7.43 -5.82
N SER A 59 1.99 8.39 -6.11
CA SER A 59 2.86 8.32 -7.29
C SER A 59 4.14 7.56 -6.95
N TYR A 60 4.56 6.67 -7.85
CA TYR A 60 5.84 5.96 -7.75
C TYR A 60 6.46 5.84 -9.14
N ASP A 61 7.68 6.36 -9.28
CA ASP A 61 8.37 6.48 -10.57
C ASP A 61 7.49 7.21 -11.62
N THR A 62 7.22 6.61 -12.78
CA THR A 62 6.36 7.17 -13.83
C THR A 62 4.91 6.66 -13.76
N ASP A 63 4.50 6.04 -12.66
CA ASP A 63 3.20 5.40 -12.51
C ASP A 63 2.45 5.94 -11.28
N GLU A 64 1.13 5.88 -11.35
CA GLU A 64 0.24 6.19 -10.24
C GLU A 64 -0.42 4.89 -9.77
N TYR A 65 -0.20 4.55 -8.51
CA TYR A 65 -0.82 3.40 -7.86
C TYR A 65 -1.95 3.87 -6.96
N ALA A 66 -3.01 3.08 -6.93
CA ALA A 66 -4.19 3.37 -6.14
C ALA A 66 -4.82 2.09 -5.57
N TRP A 67 -5.60 2.25 -4.52
CA TRP A 67 -6.57 1.25 -4.10
C TRP A 67 -7.87 1.93 -3.69
N SER A 68 -8.99 1.27 -3.96
CA SER A 68 -10.31 1.68 -3.52
C SER A 68 -10.79 0.71 -2.43
N PRO A 69 -11.57 1.15 -1.41
CA PRO A 69 -12.10 0.27 -0.36
C PRO A 69 -12.80 -1.03 -0.83
N GLY A 70 -13.29 -1.08 -2.07
CA GLY A 70 -13.87 -2.29 -2.66
C GLY A 70 -12.91 -3.15 -3.51
N VAL A 71 -11.62 -2.81 -3.52
CA VAL A 71 -10.56 -3.49 -4.30
C VAL A 71 -9.42 -3.88 -3.36
N VAL A 72 -9.09 -5.16 -3.36
CA VAL A 72 -7.90 -5.73 -2.68
C VAL A 72 -6.75 -5.75 -3.66
N GLY A 73 -5.56 -5.31 -3.27
CA GLY A 73 -4.46 -5.08 -4.21
C GLY A 73 -4.39 -3.66 -4.75
N LEU A 74 -3.36 -3.41 -5.56
CA LEU A 74 -3.13 -2.12 -6.20
C LEU A 74 -3.62 -2.11 -7.65
N ILE A 75 -4.23 -0.99 -8.01
CA ILE A 75 -4.61 -0.59 -9.35
C ILE A 75 -3.54 0.41 -9.83
N SER A 76 -3.15 0.34 -11.10
CA SER A 76 -2.13 1.20 -11.68
C SER A 76 -2.66 1.94 -12.90
N SER A 77 -2.35 3.24 -12.99
CA SER A 77 -2.67 4.09 -14.14
C SER A 77 -2.07 3.58 -15.46
N ARG A 78 -0.99 2.79 -15.38
CA ARG A 78 -0.29 2.26 -16.56
C ARG A 78 -0.58 0.78 -16.82
N LYS A 79 -0.62 -0.06 -15.78
CA LYS A 79 -0.80 -1.51 -15.92
C LYS A 79 -2.26 -1.91 -16.02
N THR A 80 -3.15 -1.21 -15.32
CA THR A 80 -4.59 -1.48 -15.27
C THR A 80 -5.37 -0.17 -15.46
N PRO A 81 -5.17 0.55 -16.59
CA PRO A 81 -5.72 1.89 -16.78
C PRO A 81 -7.25 1.91 -16.72
N GLU A 82 -7.93 0.89 -17.25
CA GLU A 82 -9.40 0.81 -17.23
C GLU A 82 -9.96 0.73 -15.81
N ASP A 83 -9.38 -0.12 -14.95
CA ASP A 83 -9.76 -0.21 -13.53
C ASP A 83 -9.43 1.08 -12.78
N PHE A 84 -8.32 1.71 -13.14
CA PHE A 84 -7.87 2.95 -12.51
C PHE A 84 -8.82 4.11 -12.80
N GLU A 85 -9.16 4.32 -14.07
CA GLU A 85 -10.14 5.32 -14.49
C GLU A 85 -11.51 5.05 -13.88
N LYS A 86 -11.92 3.79 -13.88
CA LYS A 86 -13.24 3.38 -13.40
C LYS A 86 -13.40 3.57 -11.89
N PHE A 87 -12.51 3.00 -11.09
CA PHE A 87 -12.69 2.97 -9.64
C PHE A 87 -12.22 4.25 -8.96
N CYS A 88 -11.35 5.04 -9.60
CA CYS A 88 -10.92 6.33 -9.05
C CYS A 88 -11.72 7.52 -9.60
N ALA A 89 -12.81 7.27 -10.35
CA ALA A 89 -13.67 8.31 -10.92
C ALA A 89 -14.32 9.22 -9.86
N MET A 90 -14.61 8.70 -8.67
CA MET A 90 -15.20 9.46 -7.56
C MET A 90 -14.21 10.43 -6.90
N GLY A 91 -12.92 10.25 -7.14
CA GLY A 91 -11.86 11.09 -6.59
C GLY A 91 -10.60 10.31 -6.26
N LYS A 92 -9.51 11.05 -6.12
CA LYS A 92 -8.20 10.56 -5.69
C LYS A 92 -7.79 11.30 -4.44
N GLU A 93 -7.76 10.59 -3.32
CA GLU A 93 -7.22 11.07 -2.07
C GLU A 93 -5.75 10.65 -1.95
N PRO A 94 -4.88 11.48 -1.36
CA PRO A 94 -3.51 11.06 -1.11
C PRO A 94 -3.52 9.87 -0.14
N ALA A 95 -2.79 8.82 -0.49
CA ALA A 95 -2.41 7.79 0.46
C ALA A 95 -1.63 8.41 1.64
N SER A 96 -1.49 7.64 2.72
CA SER A 96 -0.77 8.08 3.92
C SER A 96 0.63 8.62 3.56
N PRO A 97 1.11 9.70 4.21
CA PRO A 97 2.44 10.27 3.94
C PRO A 97 3.52 9.19 3.93
N GLY A 98 4.46 9.24 2.98
CA GLY A 98 5.51 8.22 2.82
C GLY A 98 5.09 6.94 2.09
N ALA A 99 3.87 6.86 1.54
CA ALA A 99 3.37 5.65 0.87
C ALA A 99 4.30 5.14 -0.25
N ALA A 100 4.89 6.03 -1.05
CA ALA A 100 5.83 5.65 -2.10
C ALA A 100 7.11 4.98 -1.54
N GLU A 101 7.65 5.49 -0.43
CA GLU A 101 8.83 4.90 0.22
C GLU A 101 8.51 3.53 0.82
N ARG A 102 7.35 3.41 1.49
CA ARG A 102 6.85 2.13 1.99
C ARG A 102 6.63 1.15 0.86
N PHE A 103 6.03 1.59 -0.25
CA PHE A 103 5.82 0.76 -1.44
C PHE A 103 7.14 0.18 -1.94
N THR A 104 8.21 0.98 -2.05
CA THR A 104 9.53 0.47 -2.46
C THR A 104 10.04 -0.63 -1.53
N LYS A 105 9.98 -0.40 -0.21
CA LYS A 105 10.45 -1.35 0.81
C LYS A 105 9.63 -2.65 0.80
N LEU A 106 8.31 -2.50 0.79
CA LEU A 106 7.35 -3.61 0.77
C LEU A 106 7.47 -4.42 -0.50
N ARG A 107 7.49 -3.77 -1.66
CA ARG A 107 7.60 -4.43 -2.96
C ARG A 107 8.83 -5.32 -3.03
N GLY A 108 10.00 -4.80 -2.67
CA GLY A 108 11.24 -5.60 -2.67
C GLY A 108 11.14 -6.83 -1.78
N ALA A 109 10.62 -6.68 -0.56
CA ALA A 109 10.42 -7.78 0.38
C ALA A 109 9.41 -8.82 -0.11
N ILE A 110 8.30 -8.35 -0.67
CA ILE A 110 7.20 -9.21 -1.14
C ILE A 110 7.59 -9.92 -2.44
N SER A 111 8.34 -9.27 -3.35
CA SER A 111 8.88 -9.94 -4.54
C SER A 111 9.83 -11.09 -4.15
N GLU A 112 10.67 -10.91 -3.12
CA GLU A 112 11.52 -11.99 -2.59
C GLU A 112 10.68 -13.17 -2.06
N ALA A 113 9.63 -12.87 -1.29
CA ALA A 113 8.68 -13.89 -0.83
C ALA A 113 7.99 -14.62 -2.00
N HIS A 114 7.66 -13.90 -3.07
CA HIS A 114 6.97 -14.45 -4.25
C HIS A 114 7.85 -15.45 -4.97
N GLU A 115 9.14 -15.16 -5.14
CA GLU A 115 10.08 -16.09 -5.76
C GLU A 115 10.27 -17.37 -4.93
N GLU A 116 10.33 -17.27 -3.60
CA GLU A 116 10.42 -18.44 -2.72
C GLU A 116 9.13 -19.27 -2.72
N TRP A 117 7.97 -18.62 -2.67
CA TRP A 117 6.66 -19.28 -2.76
C TRP A 117 6.48 -20.02 -4.09
N LYS A 118 6.85 -19.39 -5.22
CA LYS A 118 6.81 -20.00 -6.55
C LYS A 118 7.67 -21.26 -6.64
N LYS A 119 8.89 -21.24 -6.08
CA LYS A 119 9.79 -22.42 -6.07
C LYS A 119 9.18 -23.60 -5.33
N LYS A 120 8.45 -23.34 -4.26
CA LYS A 120 7.82 -24.38 -3.42
C LYS A 120 6.48 -24.88 -4.00
N GLY A 121 5.87 -24.15 -4.93
CA GLY A 121 4.61 -24.52 -5.58
C GLY A 121 3.43 -24.61 -4.60
N GLN A 122 3.40 -23.73 -3.60
CA GLN A 122 2.45 -23.79 -2.49
C GLN A 122 1.15 -23.00 -2.77
N GLY A 123 0.17 -23.13 -1.88
CA GLY A 123 -1.11 -22.45 -1.98
C GLY A 123 -1.11 -21.05 -1.37
N LEU A 124 -2.29 -20.43 -1.34
CA LEU A 124 -2.51 -19.09 -0.81
C LEU A 124 -2.20 -18.93 0.70
N PRO A 125 -2.46 -19.90 1.59
CA PRO A 125 -2.06 -19.79 2.99
C PRO A 125 -0.54 -19.65 3.14
N GLU A 126 0.22 -20.47 2.41
CA GLU A 126 1.67 -20.44 2.43
C GLU A 126 2.22 -19.15 1.81
N TRP A 127 1.52 -18.56 0.85
CA TRP A 127 1.86 -17.23 0.32
C TRP A 127 1.94 -16.18 1.45
N TRP A 128 0.89 -16.08 2.26
CA TRP A 128 0.85 -15.13 3.36
C TRP A 128 1.87 -15.44 4.47
N GLU A 129 2.17 -16.70 4.70
CA GLU A 129 3.26 -17.09 5.60
C GLU A 129 4.63 -16.63 5.09
N GLU A 130 4.93 -16.82 3.80
CA GLU A 130 6.21 -16.40 3.22
C GLU A 130 6.36 -14.87 3.18
N VAL A 131 5.27 -14.15 2.88
CA VAL A 131 5.21 -12.69 2.99
C VAL A 131 5.51 -12.25 4.43
N GLY A 132 4.80 -12.82 5.41
CA GLY A 132 4.99 -12.50 6.82
C GLY A 132 6.43 -12.77 7.30
N LYS A 133 6.99 -13.94 6.96
CA LYS A 133 8.39 -14.29 7.29
C LYS A 133 9.37 -13.28 6.70
N THR A 134 9.19 -12.90 5.44
CA THR A 134 10.13 -12.01 4.74
C THR A 134 10.05 -10.58 5.25
N LEU A 135 8.85 -10.08 5.54
CA LEU A 135 8.65 -8.76 6.14
C LEU A 135 9.27 -8.69 7.54
N ALA A 136 9.03 -9.70 8.38
CA ALA A 136 9.63 -9.80 9.71
C ALA A 136 11.17 -9.84 9.65
N ALA A 137 11.74 -10.63 8.74
CA ALA A 137 13.19 -10.73 8.55
C ALA A 137 13.84 -9.39 8.16
N LYS A 138 13.09 -8.48 7.51
CA LYS A 138 13.54 -7.14 7.14
C LYS A 138 13.18 -6.06 8.17
N GLY A 139 12.62 -6.45 9.32
CA GLY A 139 12.22 -5.51 10.38
C GLY A 139 11.03 -4.64 9.99
N ILE A 140 10.19 -5.09 9.06
CA ILE A 140 8.94 -4.42 8.69
C ILE A 140 7.83 -5.02 9.57
N GLU A 141 7.40 -4.26 10.58
CA GLU A 141 6.26 -4.63 11.43
C GLU A 141 4.95 -4.27 10.73
N LEU A 142 4.03 -5.24 10.69
CA LEU A 142 2.65 -5.11 10.23
C LEU A 142 1.69 -4.92 11.40
#